data_AF-A0A7W7I6S2-F1
#
_entry.id   AF-A0A7W7I6S2-F1
#
_cell.length_a   1.000
_cell.length_b   1.000
_cell.length_c   1.000
_cell.angle_alpha   90.00
_cell.angle_beta   90.00
_cell.angle_gamma   90.00
#
_symmetry.space_group_name_H-M   'P 1'
#
loop_
_entity.id
_entity.type
_entity.pdbx_description
1 polymer ?
#
loop_
_entity_poly.entity_id
_entity_poly.type
_entity_poly.pdbx_seq_one_letter_code
_entity_poly.pdbx_strand_id
1 'polypeptide(L)'
;MLSLRLFSVLTVAACSLAACGSPGGTPAATVTPEFVVPSPVAAADAASPESAPAATVSAAPTTSSAPATSTAPVRVKYVFPVKASNVAFHPTHSKYPATDIFADCGEPAVATTSGVVLEVSRTDAYVKGKPDGPLNGGLSVSIVGDDGVRYYGSHLSRIAPGIKAGVRVEAGQRVGDVGHTGNANGVCHLHYGISPPCARTGDWKVRRGVIWPADYLKSWRKNGGKSPVSEVAAWKKAHDCKA
;
A
#
# COMPACT_ATOMS: atom_id res chain seq x y z
N MET A 1 42.73 11.60 -45.56
CA MET A 1 43.26 12.28 -44.35
C MET A 1 42.77 11.50 -43.14
N LEU A 2 43.67 10.73 -42.54
CA LEU A 2 43.41 9.77 -41.47
C LEU A 2 43.65 10.48 -40.13
N SER A 3 42.61 10.76 -39.35
CA SER A 3 42.75 11.38 -38.02
C SER A 3 42.84 10.31 -36.95
N LEU A 4 44.08 10.07 -36.51
CA LEU A 4 44.43 9.32 -35.31
C LEU A 4 44.05 10.17 -34.08
N ARG A 5 43.16 9.68 -33.22
CA ARG A 5 42.95 10.27 -31.89
C ARG A 5 43.44 9.30 -30.83
N LEU A 6 44.43 9.78 -30.07
CA LEU A 6 45.13 9.09 -28.99
C LEU A 6 44.17 8.67 -27.88
N PHE A 7 44.30 7.42 -27.45
CA PHE A 7 43.74 6.92 -26.19
C PHE A 7 44.62 7.41 -25.03
N SER A 8 44.04 8.22 -24.14
CA SER A 8 44.68 8.61 -22.87
C SER A 8 44.22 7.64 -21.78
N VAL A 9 45.12 6.75 -21.37
CA VAL A 9 44.92 5.80 -20.28
C VAL A 9 45.25 6.52 -18.97
N LEU A 10 44.24 6.80 -18.15
CA LEU A 10 44.43 7.37 -16.82
C LEU A 10 44.54 6.22 -15.80
N THR A 11 45.77 5.95 -15.35
CA THR A 11 46.11 5.04 -14.26
C THR A 11 45.69 5.65 -12.92
N VAL A 12 44.78 5.00 -12.20
CA VAL A 12 44.46 5.34 -10.80
C VAL A 12 45.31 4.47 -9.88
N ALA A 13 46.22 5.11 -9.15
CA ALA A 13 47.05 4.49 -8.13
C ALA A 13 46.23 4.23 -6.86
N ALA A 14 46.24 2.97 -6.40
CA ALA A 14 45.62 2.56 -5.15
C ALA A 14 46.59 2.79 -3.97
N CYS A 15 46.31 3.78 -3.13
CA CYS A 15 46.96 3.93 -1.83
C CYS A 15 46.31 2.99 -0.82
N SER A 16 47.04 1.95 -0.41
CA SER A 16 46.66 1.05 0.68
C SER A 16 47.19 1.62 2.00
N LEU A 17 46.30 2.03 2.90
CA LEU A 17 46.64 2.37 4.27
C LEU A 17 46.66 1.09 5.11
N ALA A 18 47.85 0.68 5.53
CA ALA A 18 48.07 -0.36 6.51
C ALA A 18 47.78 0.21 7.91
N ALA A 19 46.75 -0.31 8.58
CA ALA A 19 46.49 -0.05 9.99
C ALA A 19 47.00 -1.25 10.82
N CYS A 20 48.02 -1.01 11.64
CA CYS A 20 48.49 -1.94 12.66
C CYS A 20 47.51 -1.93 13.85
N GLY A 21 46.89 -3.07 14.14
CA GLY A 21 46.09 -3.29 15.34
C GLY A 21 46.54 -4.56 16.06
N SER A 22 47.10 -4.42 17.26
CA SER A 22 47.47 -5.52 18.15
C SER A 22 46.23 -6.14 18.81
N PRO A 23 46.16 -7.48 19.01
CA PRO A 23 45.08 -8.11 19.77
C PRO A 23 45.52 -8.35 21.22
N GLY A 24 44.87 -7.71 22.18
CA GLY A 24 45.11 -7.95 23.60
C GLY A 24 44.01 -7.33 24.45
N GLY A 25 43.01 -8.13 24.83
CA GLY A 25 41.93 -7.69 25.70
C GLY A 25 40.74 -8.63 25.67
N THR A 26 40.72 -9.58 26.60
CA THR A 26 39.64 -10.53 26.90
C THR A 26 38.29 -9.80 27.09
N PRO A 27 37.18 -10.24 26.46
CA PRO A 27 35.87 -9.72 26.81
C PRO A 27 35.39 -10.33 28.14
N ALA A 28 35.23 -9.48 29.15
CA ALA A 28 34.53 -9.83 30.38
C ALA A 28 33.04 -10.04 30.09
N ALA A 29 32.49 -11.12 30.65
CA ALA A 29 31.10 -11.53 30.51
C ALA A 29 30.14 -10.42 30.97
N THR A 30 29.25 -10.00 30.07
CA THR A 30 28.15 -9.10 30.41
C THR A 30 27.04 -9.89 31.08
N VAL A 31 26.67 -9.42 32.26
CA VAL A 31 25.63 -9.93 33.16
C VAL A 31 24.29 -10.05 32.42
N THR A 32 23.72 -11.25 32.44
CA THR A 32 22.33 -11.54 32.04
C THR A 32 21.35 -10.88 33.02
N PRO A 33 20.33 -10.13 32.55
CA PRO A 33 19.26 -9.69 33.44
C PRO A 33 18.33 -10.85 33.80
N GLU A 34 18.04 -10.95 35.10
CA GLU A 34 17.19 -11.95 35.73
C GLU A 34 15.71 -11.70 35.39
N PHE A 35 15.04 -12.72 34.86
CA PHE A 35 13.62 -12.69 34.49
C PHE A 35 12.77 -12.92 35.74
N VAL A 36 12.13 -11.86 36.24
CA VAL A 36 11.16 -11.95 37.35
C VAL A 36 9.85 -12.53 36.82
N VAL A 37 9.51 -13.73 37.28
CA VAL A 37 8.24 -14.40 37.00
C VAL A 37 7.17 -13.86 37.97
N PRO A 38 6.03 -13.30 37.51
CA PRO A 38 4.94 -13.00 38.41
C PRO A 38 4.22 -14.28 38.85
N SER A 39 4.00 -14.42 40.15
CA SER A 39 3.23 -15.50 40.77
C SER A 39 1.74 -15.42 40.41
N PRO A 40 1.05 -16.56 40.18
CA PRO A 40 -0.38 -16.59 39.96
C PRO A 40 -1.14 -16.47 41.28
N VAL A 41 -1.96 -15.44 41.43
CA VAL A 41 -2.99 -15.39 42.48
C VAL A 41 -4.19 -16.23 42.04
N ALA A 42 -4.55 -17.14 42.92
CA ALA A 42 -5.59 -18.14 42.76
C ALA A 42 -6.99 -17.55 42.65
N ALA A 43 -7.84 -18.32 41.95
CA ALA A 43 -9.28 -18.15 41.83
C ALA A 43 -9.99 -18.16 43.19
N ALA A 44 -11.06 -17.39 43.28
CA ALA A 44 -12.10 -17.55 44.28
C ALA A 44 -13.47 -17.65 43.58
N ASP A 45 -14.28 -18.49 44.17
CA ASP A 45 -15.43 -19.22 43.65
C ASP A 45 -16.76 -18.43 43.64
N ALA A 46 -17.71 -18.98 42.89
CA ALA A 46 -19.18 -18.95 43.02
C ALA A 46 -19.93 -17.72 43.59
N ALA A 47 -20.94 -17.27 42.82
CA ALA A 47 -22.36 -17.40 43.20
C ALA A 47 -23.33 -16.87 42.12
N SER A 48 -24.26 -17.72 41.68
CA SER A 48 -25.58 -17.32 41.18
C SER A 48 -26.54 -17.12 42.34
N PRO A 49 -27.52 -16.22 42.19
CA PRO A 49 -28.93 -16.59 42.25
C PRO A 49 -29.68 -15.87 41.10
N GLU A 50 -30.96 -16.02 40.77
CA GLU A 50 -32.06 -16.95 41.00
C GLU A 50 -33.22 -16.37 40.14
N SER A 51 -34.16 -17.22 39.71
CA SER A 51 -35.22 -16.87 38.76
C SER A 51 -36.41 -16.13 39.39
N ALA A 52 -37.08 -15.27 38.60
CA ALA A 52 -38.54 -15.13 38.38
C ALA A 52 -39.02 -13.65 38.26
N PRO A 53 -40.22 -13.35 37.69
CA PRO A 53 -41.10 -14.14 36.82
C PRO A 53 -41.39 -13.48 35.45
N ALA A 54 -42.07 -14.24 34.59
CA ALA A 54 -42.57 -13.83 33.28
C ALA A 54 -43.66 -12.74 33.38
N ALA A 55 -43.51 -11.68 32.58
CA ALA A 55 -44.59 -10.78 32.23
C ALA A 55 -44.92 -10.97 30.73
N THR A 56 -46.07 -11.58 30.48
CA THR A 56 -46.66 -11.74 29.16
C THR A 56 -47.08 -10.37 28.63
N VAL A 57 -46.40 -9.86 27.60
CA VAL A 57 -46.87 -8.69 26.85
C VAL A 57 -47.18 -9.16 25.43
N SER A 58 -48.47 -9.24 25.14
CA SER A 58 -49.04 -9.50 23.82
C SER A 58 -48.67 -8.35 22.87
N ALA A 59 -47.68 -8.56 22.00
CA ALA A 59 -47.34 -7.63 20.94
C ALA A 59 -48.04 -8.04 19.64
N ALA A 60 -48.97 -7.19 19.19
CA ALA A 60 -49.57 -7.26 17.86
C ALA A 60 -48.49 -7.08 16.77
N PRO A 61 -48.68 -7.66 15.56
CA PRO A 61 -47.68 -7.51 14.50
C PRO A 61 -47.80 -6.11 13.90
N THR A 62 -46.96 -5.17 14.36
CA THR A 62 -46.68 -3.98 13.58
C THR A 62 -45.80 -4.38 12.41
N THR A 63 -46.39 -4.39 11.22
CA THR A 63 -45.68 -4.44 9.95
C THR A 63 -44.74 -3.24 9.86
N SER A 64 -43.50 -3.41 10.33
CA SER A 64 -42.42 -2.46 10.12
C SER A 64 -42.00 -2.56 8.66
N SER A 65 -42.61 -1.73 7.81
CA SER A 65 -42.14 -1.53 6.44
C SER A 65 -40.73 -0.97 6.52
N ALA A 66 -39.72 -1.82 6.28
CA ALA A 66 -38.34 -1.39 6.12
C ALA A 66 -38.30 -0.32 5.02
N PRO A 67 -37.68 0.85 5.25
CA PRO A 67 -37.50 1.81 4.18
C PRO A 67 -36.56 1.17 3.17
N ALA A 68 -37.05 0.94 1.95
CA ALA A 68 -36.20 0.62 0.82
C ALA A 68 -35.19 1.76 0.67
N THR A 69 -33.93 1.50 1.01
CA THR A 69 -32.83 2.41 0.75
C THR A 69 -32.67 2.50 -0.76
N SER A 70 -33.36 3.47 -1.36
CA SER A 70 -33.04 3.96 -2.68
C SER A 70 -31.64 4.57 -2.60
N THR A 71 -30.62 3.75 -2.88
CA THR A 71 -29.22 4.19 -2.96
C THR A 71 -29.10 5.16 -4.11
N ALA A 72 -29.19 6.46 -3.83
CA ALA A 72 -28.77 7.48 -4.77
C ALA A 72 -27.33 7.15 -5.21
N PRO A 73 -26.99 7.27 -6.51
CA PRO A 73 -25.65 6.97 -6.97
C PRO A 73 -24.64 7.86 -6.22
N VAL A 74 -23.72 7.22 -5.50
CA VAL A 74 -22.66 7.94 -4.79
C VAL A 74 -21.85 8.71 -5.84
N ARG A 75 -21.83 10.03 -5.73
CA ARG A 75 -20.99 10.87 -6.58
C ARG A 75 -19.55 10.77 -6.09
N VAL A 76 -18.74 10.00 -6.81
CA VAL A 76 -17.34 9.74 -6.47
C VAL A 76 -16.45 10.82 -7.08
N LYS A 77 -15.62 11.46 -6.25
CA LYS A 77 -14.59 12.40 -6.69
C LYS A 77 -13.29 11.63 -6.94
N TYR A 78 -12.65 11.91 -8.07
CA TYR A 78 -11.32 11.39 -8.38
C TYR A 78 -10.27 12.50 -8.37
N VAL A 79 -9.09 12.17 -7.84
CA VAL A 79 -7.93 13.05 -7.69
C VAL A 79 -6.71 12.33 -8.26
N PHE A 80 -5.85 13.06 -8.97
CA PHE A 80 -4.60 12.52 -9.46
C PHE A 80 -3.71 12.10 -8.26
N PRO A 81 -3.13 10.88 -8.23
CA PRO A 81 -2.61 10.24 -7.01
C PRO A 81 -1.25 10.79 -6.50
N VAL A 82 -0.64 11.75 -7.20
CA VAL A 82 0.59 12.42 -6.76
C VAL A 82 0.37 13.93 -6.82
N LYS A 83 0.57 14.62 -5.69
CA LYS A 83 0.39 16.08 -5.59
C LYS A 83 1.73 16.78 -5.79
N ALA A 84 2.17 16.88 -7.05
CA ALA A 84 3.39 17.59 -7.45
C ALA A 84 3.17 18.36 -8.75
N SER A 85 3.99 19.38 -9.02
CA SER A 85 3.91 20.19 -10.25
C SER A 85 4.53 19.48 -11.46
N ASN A 86 5.61 18.72 -11.24
CA ASN A 86 6.34 18.01 -12.28
C ASN A 86 6.08 16.50 -12.16
N VAL A 87 5.17 15.99 -12.99
CA VAL A 87 4.78 14.56 -12.94
C VAL A 87 4.64 13.97 -14.34
N ALA A 88 5.29 12.85 -14.59
CA ALA A 88 5.19 12.09 -15.82
C ALA A 88 4.67 10.66 -15.54
N PHE A 89 3.92 10.09 -16.48
CA PHE A 89 3.54 8.68 -16.45
C PHE A 89 3.42 8.16 -17.88
N HIS A 90 3.67 6.87 -18.09
CA HIS A 90 3.57 6.25 -19.40
C HIS A 90 2.23 5.49 -19.56
N PRO A 91 1.66 5.38 -20.77
CA PRO A 91 0.43 4.62 -20.98
C PRO A 91 0.51 3.12 -20.69
N THR A 92 1.71 2.57 -20.53
CA THR A 92 1.99 1.14 -20.43
C THR A 92 2.97 0.84 -19.30
N HIS A 93 3.06 -0.43 -18.95
CA HIS A 93 3.94 -1.01 -17.94
C HIS A 93 4.34 -2.42 -18.42
N SER A 94 5.58 -2.84 -18.19
CA SER A 94 6.24 -3.87 -19.00
C SER A 94 5.70 -5.30 -18.86
N LYS A 95 5.06 -5.65 -17.74
CA LYS A 95 4.67 -7.04 -17.42
C LYS A 95 3.18 -7.26 -17.18
N TYR A 96 2.45 -6.21 -16.78
CA TYR A 96 1.05 -6.29 -16.36
C TYR A 96 0.42 -4.89 -16.34
N PRO A 97 -0.92 -4.80 -16.37
CA PRO A 97 -1.62 -3.52 -16.32
C PRO A 97 -1.35 -2.74 -15.03
N ALA A 98 -0.61 -1.65 -15.17
CA ALA A 98 -0.30 -0.66 -14.15
C ALA A 98 0.35 0.55 -14.85
N THR A 99 0.85 1.51 -14.09
CA THR A 99 1.78 2.53 -14.58
C THR A 99 2.64 3.07 -13.45
N ASP A 100 3.81 3.60 -13.82
CA ASP A 100 4.69 4.31 -12.92
C ASP A 100 4.50 5.82 -13.11
N ILE A 101 4.22 6.49 -12.00
CA ILE A 101 4.05 7.94 -11.94
C ILE A 101 5.34 8.53 -11.38
N PHE A 102 6.20 9.02 -12.27
CA PHE A 102 7.49 9.63 -11.94
C PHE A 102 7.29 11.02 -11.36
N ALA A 103 7.86 11.22 -10.18
CA ALA A 103 7.92 12.47 -9.43
C ALA A 103 9.13 12.44 -8.50
N ASP A 104 9.51 13.59 -7.95
CA ASP A 104 10.61 13.69 -7.01
C ASP A 104 10.33 12.87 -5.74
N CYS A 105 11.39 12.33 -5.13
CA CYS A 105 11.26 11.62 -3.85
C CYS A 105 10.70 12.56 -2.78
N GLY A 106 9.78 12.06 -1.95
CA GLY A 106 9.16 12.86 -0.89
C GLY A 106 7.88 13.59 -1.31
N GLU A 107 7.58 13.64 -2.61
CA GLU A 107 6.33 14.24 -3.10
C GLU A 107 5.10 13.51 -2.52
N PRO A 108 4.00 14.21 -2.17
CA PRO A 108 2.86 13.58 -1.55
C PRO A 108 2.14 12.60 -2.49
N ALA A 109 2.08 11.33 -2.10
CA ALA A 109 1.15 10.35 -2.64
C ALA A 109 -0.20 10.49 -1.91
N VAL A 110 -1.28 10.61 -2.66
CA VAL A 110 -2.63 10.90 -2.12
C VAL A 110 -3.65 9.85 -2.53
N ALA A 111 -4.70 9.70 -1.73
CA ALA A 111 -5.84 8.84 -2.05
C ALA A 111 -6.56 9.36 -3.30
N THR A 112 -6.70 8.52 -4.32
CA THR A 112 -7.37 8.88 -5.59
C THR A 112 -8.84 9.22 -5.38
N THR A 113 -9.49 8.52 -4.46
CA THR A 113 -10.87 8.80 -4.08
C THR A 113 -11.07 8.50 -2.59
N SER A 114 -12.19 8.96 -2.04
CA SER A 114 -12.57 8.62 -0.67
C SER A 114 -12.78 7.12 -0.56
N GLY A 115 -12.35 6.53 0.56
CA GLY A 115 -12.28 5.08 0.66
C GLY A 115 -11.85 4.60 2.03
N VAL A 116 -11.59 3.30 2.13
CA VAL A 116 -11.06 2.66 3.34
C VAL A 116 -9.74 2.01 2.99
N VAL A 117 -8.71 2.31 3.78
CA VAL A 117 -7.40 1.67 3.67
C VAL A 117 -7.55 0.18 3.92
N LEU A 118 -7.12 -0.62 2.96
CA LEU A 118 -7.27 -2.07 2.95
C LEU A 118 -6.02 -2.76 3.50
N GLU A 119 -4.85 -2.33 3.03
CA GLU A 119 -3.56 -2.95 3.33
C GLU A 119 -2.49 -1.87 3.37
N VAL A 120 -1.52 -2.02 4.26
CA VAL A 120 -0.33 -1.17 4.35
C VAL A 120 0.90 -2.05 4.56
N SER A 121 1.92 -1.87 3.72
CA SER A 121 3.26 -2.40 3.97
C SER A 121 4.13 -1.26 4.51
N ARG A 122 4.70 -1.45 5.70
CA ARG A 122 5.54 -0.44 6.39
C ARG A 122 7.02 -0.79 6.43
N THR A 123 7.37 -2.00 6.02
CA THR A 123 8.73 -2.51 6.05
C THR A 123 9.13 -2.87 4.64
N ASP A 124 10.28 -2.38 4.21
CA ASP A 124 10.87 -2.83 2.96
C ASP A 124 11.61 -4.15 3.19
N ALA A 125 10.91 -5.26 2.93
CA ALA A 125 11.45 -6.61 3.03
C ALA A 125 11.89 -7.17 1.66
N TYR A 126 11.95 -6.33 0.62
CA TYR A 126 12.42 -6.75 -0.70
C TYR A 126 13.90 -7.16 -0.66
N VAL A 127 14.22 -8.25 -1.36
CA VAL A 127 15.59 -8.72 -1.54
C VAL A 127 15.88 -8.80 -3.03
N LYS A 128 16.86 -8.01 -3.48
CA LYS A 128 17.28 -7.96 -4.88
C LYS A 128 17.69 -9.36 -5.38
N GLY A 129 17.21 -9.71 -6.57
CA GLY A 129 17.53 -11.00 -7.22
C GLY A 129 16.63 -12.17 -6.79
N LYS A 130 15.68 -11.97 -5.86
CA LYS A 130 14.62 -12.96 -5.60
C LYS A 130 13.55 -12.93 -6.70
N PRO A 131 12.81 -14.04 -6.91
CA PRO A 131 11.68 -14.06 -7.82
C PRO A 131 10.63 -12.98 -7.48
N ASP A 132 9.91 -12.51 -8.50
CA ASP A 132 8.83 -11.54 -8.31
C ASP A 132 7.78 -12.07 -7.33
N GLY A 133 7.41 -11.25 -6.35
CA GLY A 133 6.48 -11.64 -5.29
C GLY A 133 5.84 -10.47 -4.56
N PRO A 134 5.14 -10.75 -3.44
CA PRO A 134 4.38 -9.74 -2.70
C PRO A 134 5.24 -8.61 -2.12
N LEU A 135 6.54 -8.84 -1.95
CA LEU A 135 7.50 -7.91 -1.36
C LEU A 135 8.05 -6.88 -2.37
N ASN A 136 7.85 -7.09 -3.67
CA ASN A 136 8.40 -6.21 -4.72
C ASN A 136 7.97 -4.74 -4.57
N GLY A 137 6.82 -4.47 -3.96
CA GLY A 137 6.31 -3.11 -3.79
C GLY A 137 6.99 -2.29 -2.69
N GLY A 138 7.81 -2.89 -1.82
CA GLY A 138 8.37 -2.19 -0.67
C GLY A 138 7.27 -1.63 0.24
N LEU A 139 7.40 -0.35 0.63
CA LEU A 139 6.33 0.35 1.35
C LEU A 139 5.18 0.66 0.40
N SER A 140 3.97 0.36 0.84
CA SER A 140 2.79 0.49 -0.02
C SER A 140 1.51 0.69 0.76
N VAL A 141 0.50 1.24 0.08
CA VAL A 141 -0.87 1.41 0.58
C VAL A 141 -1.83 0.88 -0.48
N SER A 142 -2.82 0.13 -0.04
CA SER A 142 -3.99 -0.22 -0.85
C SER A 142 -5.26 0.33 -0.22
N ILE A 143 -6.14 0.91 -1.03
CA ILE A 143 -7.41 1.53 -0.61
C ILE A 143 -8.53 0.95 -1.45
N VAL A 144 -9.63 0.56 -0.80
CA VAL A 144 -10.91 0.35 -1.51
C VAL A 144 -11.64 1.68 -1.53
N GLY A 145 -11.81 2.26 -2.71
CA GLY A 145 -12.60 3.46 -2.90
C GLY A 145 -14.10 3.22 -2.62
N ASP A 146 -14.84 4.30 -2.41
CA ASP A 146 -16.30 4.26 -2.28
C ASP A 146 -17.01 3.75 -3.53
N ASP A 147 -16.31 3.80 -4.65
CA ASP A 147 -16.74 3.21 -5.92
C ASP A 147 -16.53 1.69 -5.99
N GLY A 148 -15.99 1.08 -4.94
CA GLY A 148 -15.72 -0.35 -4.84
C GLY A 148 -14.46 -0.81 -5.58
N VAL A 149 -13.67 0.12 -6.13
CA VAL A 149 -12.42 -0.17 -6.84
C VAL A 149 -11.24 -0.15 -5.86
N ARG A 150 -10.25 -1.01 -6.08
CA ARG A 150 -8.99 -0.99 -5.34
C ARG A 150 -7.96 -0.13 -6.06
N TYR A 151 -7.43 0.84 -5.34
CA TYR A 151 -6.31 1.69 -5.73
C TYR A 151 -5.09 1.30 -4.92
N TYR A 152 -3.98 1.04 -5.61
CA TYR A 152 -2.74 0.57 -5.01
C TYR A 152 -1.58 1.50 -5.38
N GLY A 153 -0.83 1.92 -4.37
CA GLY A 153 0.37 2.74 -4.53
C GLY A 153 1.55 2.11 -3.79
N SER A 154 2.70 1.97 -4.46
CA SER A 154 3.90 1.38 -3.85
C SER A 154 5.19 2.11 -4.19
N HIS A 155 6.31 1.56 -3.72
CA HIS A 155 7.64 2.20 -3.73
C HIS A 155 7.72 3.43 -2.85
N LEU A 156 6.81 3.58 -1.89
CA LEU A 156 6.74 4.77 -1.05
C LEU A 156 8.02 4.90 -0.20
N SER A 157 8.47 6.12 0.07
CA SER A 157 9.57 6.36 1.02
C SER A 157 9.07 6.36 2.47
N ARG A 158 7.78 6.70 2.66
CA ARG A 158 7.12 6.76 3.96
C ARG A 158 5.62 6.58 3.79
N ILE A 159 4.99 5.93 4.77
CA ILE A 159 3.53 5.94 4.94
C ILE A 159 3.15 7.04 5.90
N ALA A 160 2.15 7.85 5.56
CA ALA A 160 1.72 8.97 6.39
C ALA A 160 1.23 8.49 7.79
N PRO A 161 1.38 9.31 8.84
CA PRO A 161 0.84 9.00 10.16
C PRO A 161 -0.66 8.74 10.12
N GLY A 162 -1.14 7.81 10.95
CA GLY A 162 -2.56 7.46 11.03
C GLY A 162 -3.07 6.55 9.90
N ILE A 163 -2.34 6.37 8.80
CA ILE A 163 -2.73 5.45 7.72
C ILE A 163 -2.48 4.00 8.15
N LYS A 164 -3.55 3.26 8.39
CA LYS A 164 -3.53 1.82 8.73
C LYS A 164 -4.79 1.15 8.20
N ALA A 165 -4.79 -0.17 8.08
CA ALA A 165 -5.97 -0.92 7.64
C ALA A 165 -7.22 -0.53 8.45
N GLY A 166 -8.35 -0.38 7.76
CA GLY A 166 -9.63 0.05 8.33
C GLY A 166 -9.81 1.56 8.45
N VAL A 167 -8.77 2.38 8.25
CA VAL A 167 -8.89 3.84 8.32
C VAL A 167 -9.59 4.40 7.09
N ARG A 168 -10.56 5.28 7.34
CA ARG A 168 -11.22 6.09 6.33
C ARG A 168 -10.25 7.14 5.79
N VAL A 169 -10.22 7.32 4.48
CA VAL A 169 -9.48 8.40 3.82
C VAL A 169 -10.38 9.19 2.90
N GLU A 170 -10.08 10.47 2.73
CA GLU A 170 -10.76 11.35 1.79
C GLU A 170 -9.99 11.46 0.47
N ALA A 171 -10.70 11.73 -0.64
CA ALA A 171 -10.07 12.01 -1.94
C ALA A 171 -9.06 13.17 -1.83
N GLY A 172 -7.80 12.92 -2.16
CA GLY A 172 -6.70 13.88 -2.07
C GLY A 172 -5.98 13.90 -0.71
N GLN A 173 -6.44 13.13 0.28
CA GLN A 173 -5.71 12.97 1.54
C GLN A 173 -4.36 12.29 1.29
N ARG A 174 -3.29 12.83 1.87
CA ARG A 174 -1.95 12.23 1.79
C ARG A 174 -1.95 10.89 2.52
N VAL A 175 -1.46 9.86 1.84
CA VAL A 175 -1.35 8.49 2.38
C VAL A 175 0.10 8.03 2.54
N GLY A 176 1.02 8.70 1.86
CA GLY A 176 2.45 8.46 1.94
C GLY A 176 3.21 9.40 1.04
N ASP A 177 4.45 9.06 0.79
CA ASP A 177 5.40 9.85 0.00
C ASP A 177 6.01 9.01 -1.10
N VAL A 178 6.14 9.61 -2.28
CA VAL A 178 6.88 9.03 -3.40
C VAL A 178 8.28 8.66 -2.94
N GLY A 179 8.77 7.52 -3.41
CA GLY A 179 10.08 7.00 -3.04
C GLY A 179 10.56 5.95 -4.03
N HIS A 180 11.46 5.10 -3.56
CA HIS A 180 12.11 4.07 -4.35
C HIS A 180 12.36 2.79 -3.54
N THR A 181 11.50 2.50 -2.56
CA THR A 181 11.58 1.25 -1.77
C THR A 181 11.13 0.05 -2.62
N GLY A 182 11.52 -1.16 -2.24
CA GLY A 182 11.22 -2.36 -3.01
C GLY A 182 11.99 -2.47 -4.32
N ASN A 183 11.38 -3.10 -5.33
CA ASN A 183 11.98 -3.31 -6.65
C ASN A 183 11.84 -2.09 -7.57
N ALA A 184 12.14 -0.90 -7.06
CA ALA A 184 12.03 0.38 -7.79
C ALA A 184 13.30 0.75 -8.58
N ASN A 185 14.34 -0.10 -8.54
CA ASN A 185 15.66 0.15 -9.14
C ASN A 185 16.31 1.49 -8.75
N GLY A 186 16.01 2.01 -7.55
CA GLY A 186 16.55 3.28 -7.06
C GLY A 186 15.96 4.52 -7.73
N VAL A 187 14.93 4.38 -8.57
CA VAL A 187 14.27 5.51 -9.24
C VAL A 187 13.04 5.91 -8.46
N CYS A 188 12.87 7.19 -8.17
CA CYS A 188 11.68 7.67 -7.46
C CYS A 188 10.45 7.72 -8.37
N HIS A 189 9.41 7.00 -7.96
CA HIS A 189 8.11 6.96 -8.62
C HIS A 189 7.05 6.38 -7.69
N LEU A 190 5.78 6.59 -8.03
CA LEU A 190 4.66 5.84 -7.48
C LEU A 190 4.26 4.77 -8.51
N HIS A 191 4.52 3.50 -8.22
CA HIS A 191 3.84 2.42 -8.94
C HIS A 191 2.37 2.49 -8.58
N TYR A 192 1.51 2.58 -9.60
CA TYR A 192 0.09 2.81 -9.43
C TYR A 192 -0.75 1.73 -10.13
N GLY A 193 -1.53 1.00 -9.32
CA GLY A 193 -2.38 -0.10 -9.76
C GLY A 193 -3.86 0.20 -9.55
N ILE A 194 -4.68 -0.18 -10.54
CA ILE A 194 -6.15 -0.21 -10.45
C ILE A 194 -6.60 -1.66 -10.58
N SER A 195 -7.43 -2.13 -9.66
CA SER A 195 -7.89 -3.52 -9.63
C SER A 195 -9.22 -3.69 -8.87
N PRO A 196 -9.93 -4.83 -9.01
CA PRO A 196 -10.94 -5.21 -8.05
C PRO A 196 -10.30 -5.61 -6.70
N PRO A 197 -10.99 -5.41 -5.57
CA PRO A 197 -10.50 -5.81 -4.24
C PRO A 197 -10.68 -7.32 -3.97
N CYS A 198 -10.57 -8.18 -5.00
CA CYS A 198 -10.85 -9.61 -5.02
C CYS A 198 -10.73 -10.36 -3.67
N ALA A 199 -9.54 -10.86 -3.31
CA ALA A 199 -9.30 -11.50 -2.02
C ALA A 199 -9.14 -10.48 -0.88
N ARG A 200 -9.30 -9.19 -1.21
CA ARG A 200 -9.02 -8.01 -0.39
C ARG A 200 -7.53 -7.84 -0.10
N THR A 201 -6.92 -8.81 0.56
CA THR A 201 -5.50 -8.82 0.95
C THR A 201 -4.81 -10.11 0.51
N GLY A 202 -3.49 -10.09 0.33
CA GLY A 202 -2.70 -11.28 -0.01
C GLY A 202 -2.72 -11.70 -1.49
N ASP A 203 -3.65 -11.18 -2.30
CA ASP A 203 -3.73 -11.37 -3.75
C ASP A 203 -2.78 -10.44 -4.52
N TRP A 204 -1.48 -10.49 -4.22
CA TRP A 204 -0.49 -9.50 -4.68
C TRP A 204 -0.46 -9.29 -6.21
N LYS A 205 -0.75 -10.34 -7.00
CA LYS A 205 -0.81 -10.27 -8.46
C LYS A 205 -1.97 -9.41 -8.98
N VAL A 206 -3.12 -9.43 -8.31
CA VAL A 206 -4.26 -8.58 -8.62
C VAL A 206 -4.04 -7.19 -8.01
N ARG A 207 -3.51 -7.13 -6.77
CA ARG A 207 -3.26 -5.88 -6.02
C ARG A 207 -2.39 -4.90 -6.78
N ARG A 208 -1.33 -5.39 -7.43
CA ARG A 208 -0.41 -4.55 -8.21
C ARG A 208 -1.03 -3.89 -9.45
N GLY A 209 -2.22 -4.33 -9.88
CA GLY A 209 -2.96 -3.76 -10.99
C GLY A 209 -3.34 -4.79 -12.04
N VAL A 210 -4.56 -4.65 -12.58
CA VAL A 210 -5.11 -5.45 -13.69
C VAL A 210 -5.86 -4.61 -14.73
N ILE A 211 -6.00 -3.30 -14.47
CA ILE A 211 -6.56 -2.30 -15.37
C ILE A 211 -5.48 -1.27 -15.73
N TRP A 212 -5.41 -0.85 -16.99
CA TRP A 212 -4.46 0.16 -17.47
C TRP A 212 -4.83 1.56 -16.96
N PRO A 213 -4.03 2.21 -16.08
CA PRO A 213 -4.49 3.44 -15.42
C PRO A 213 -4.47 4.72 -16.28
N ALA A 214 -3.75 4.71 -17.41
CA ALA A 214 -3.36 5.92 -18.12
C ALA A 214 -4.53 6.83 -18.54
N ASP A 215 -5.62 6.24 -18.99
CA ASP A 215 -6.82 6.96 -19.41
C ASP A 215 -7.52 7.69 -18.26
N TYR A 216 -7.57 7.03 -17.10
CA TYR A 216 -8.12 7.58 -15.88
C TYR A 216 -7.23 8.69 -15.33
N LEU A 217 -5.93 8.46 -15.28
CA LEU A 217 -4.93 9.45 -14.87
C LEU A 217 -4.97 10.71 -15.74
N LYS A 218 -5.10 10.58 -17.08
CA LYS A 218 -5.29 11.73 -17.99
C LYS A 218 -6.54 12.54 -17.65
N SER A 219 -7.63 11.87 -17.28
CA SER A 219 -8.87 12.54 -16.85
C SER A 219 -8.68 13.25 -15.51
N TRP A 220 -8.21 12.54 -14.48
CA TRP A 220 -8.08 13.07 -13.13
C TRP A 220 -7.05 14.19 -13.02
N ARG A 221 -5.97 14.15 -13.84
CA ARG A 221 -5.01 15.26 -13.96
C ARG A 221 -5.66 16.57 -14.38
N LYS A 222 -6.77 16.51 -15.13
CA LYS A 222 -7.57 17.66 -15.58
C LYS A 222 -8.81 17.89 -14.72
N ASN A 223 -8.83 17.36 -13.49
CA ASN A 223 -10.00 17.35 -12.59
C ASN A 223 -11.25 16.68 -13.19
N GLY A 224 -11.07 15.77 -14.15
CA GLY A 224 -12.16 14.99 -14.74
C GLY A 224 -12.62 13.83 -13.85
N GLY A 225 -13.81 13.30 -14.14
CA GLY A 225 -14.47 12.25 -13.35
C GLY A 225 -14.52 10.87 -14.00
N LYS A 226 -13.59 10.52 -14.92
CA LYS A 226 -13.63 9.21 -15.60
C LYS A 226 -13.50 8.09 -14.55
N SER A 227 -14.51 7.22 -14.48
CA SER A 227 -14.60 6.15 -13.49
C SER A 227 -14.10 4.81 -14.05
N PRO A 228 -13.26 4.05 -13.31
CA PRO A 228 -12.81 2.73 -13.73
C PRO A 228 -13.77 1.58 -13.36
N VAL A 229 -14.89 1.87 -12.71
CA VAL A 229 -15.81 0.86 -12.12
C VAL A 229 -16.26 -0.17 -13.15
N SER A 230 -16.70 0.25 -14.33
CA SER A 230 -17.22 -0.66 -15.35
C SER A 230 -16.13 -1.57 -15.91
N GLU A 231 -14.92 -1.05 -16.14
CA GLU A 231 -13.79 -1.83 -16.63
C GLU A 231 -13.31 -2.84 -15.57
N VAL A 232 -13.22 -2.41 -14.31
CA VAL A 232 -12.88 -3.29 -13.18
C VAL A 232 -13.91 -4.42 -13.03
N ALA A 233 -15.20 -4.11 -13.13
CA ALA A 233 -16.26 -5.11 -13.06
C ALA A 233 -16.21 -6.10 -14.23
N ALA A 234 -15.95 -5.60 -15.45
CA ALA A 234 -15.79 -6.43 -16.64
C ALA A 234 -14.58 -7.36 -16.52
N TRP A 235 -13.43 -6.85 -16.06
CA TRP A 235 -12.24 -7.66 -15.82
C TRP A 235 -12.52 -8.74 -14.78
N LYS A 236 -13.14 -8.39 -13.64
CA LYS A 236 -13.47 -9.34 -12.58
C LYS A 236 -14.35 -10.48 -13.09
N LYS A 237 -15.38 -10.16 -13.89
CA LYS A 237 -16.29 -11.15 -14.49
C LYS A 237 -15.55 -12.08 -15.46
N ALA A 238 -14.68 -11.53 -16.30
CA ALA A 238 -13.97 -12.30 -17.32
C ALA A 238 -12.87 -13.21 -16.75
N HIS A 239 -12.24 -12.81 -15.65
CA HIS A 239 -11.05 -13.49 -15.12
C HIS A 239 -11.29 -14.24 -13.81
N ASP A 240 -12.44 -14.09 -13.18
CA ASP A 240 -12.75 -14.73 -11.89
C ASP A 240 -11.63 -14.48 -10.85
N CYS A 241 -11.16 -13.23 -10.80
CA CYS A 241 -10.08 -12.77 -9.92
C CYS A 241 -8.71 -13.47 -10.12
N LYS A 242 -8.47 -14.12 -11.25
CA LYS A 242 -7.18 -14.77 -11.58
C LYS A 242 -6.31 -13.85 -12.44
N ALA A 243 -5.05 -13.65 -12.02
CA ALA A 243 -4.06 -12.77 -12.64
C ALA A 243 -2.69 -13.46 -12.82
#